data_AF-A0A2S7UT98-F1
#
_entry.id   AF-A0A2S7UT98-F1
#
_cell.length_a   1.000
_cell.length_b   1.000
_cell.length_c   1.000
_cell.angle_alpha   90.00
_cell.angle_beta   90.00
_cell.angle_gamma   90.00
#
_symmetry.space_group_name_H-M   'P 1'
#
loop_
_entity.id
_entity.type
_entity.pdbx_description
1 polymer ?
#
loop_
_entity_poly.entity_id
_entity_poly.type
_entity_poly.pdbx_seq_one_letter_code
_entity_poly.pdbx_strand_id
1 'polypeptide(L)'
;MKNVFSHHLFSNRTFNQLIFNQSTFTCKRANLKQLTIVFISLFLISCTQADKSYTQVVANAQLTEVASTINLENNKAALKTVADVDYAQWSQEEKQSALLLTALGCIDISTNDSKQSTSVNDCEALAPLSIDYPSVPSSLTLLLNQLVSQKIVQGYNVKEQTLVTSNETGDNIILYGHSSLIHAKQLISLLTISNIDFIWQVIAKESAFNIRDDWQDIQPDEKISRVRIAKEYDVRFTFADNAEQLRFMPLINQYAKKDSDDETGLIKNAWWQPFYRTFAPQQSFMPVKRISLQADGFVASTLVLPADLTSILNLIKSNLSQTDVIISSEDVWVNPAFYRYLEGDYK
;
A
#
# COMPACT_ATOMS: atom_id res chain seq x y z
N MET A 1 -49.95 -20.68 4.08
CA MET A 1 -50.70 -19.47 4.52
C MET A 1 -49.65 -18.46 4.96
N LYS A 2 -49.45 -17.37 4.20
CA LYS A 2 -49.78 -15.96 4.56
C LYS A 2 -49.20 -15.57 5.94
N ASN A 3 -48.41 -14.51 6.15
CA ASN A 3 -48.18 -13.23 5.46
C ASN A 3 -46.87 -12.62 6.04
N VAL A 4 -46.02 -11.99 5.20
CA VAL A 4 -45.75 -10.53 5.11
C VAL A 4 -45.19 -9.85 6.36
N PHE A 5 -43.93 -9.39 6.30
CA PHE A 5 -43.55 -8.01 6.64
C PHE A 5 -42.27 -7.62 5.88
N SER A 6 -42.31 -6.47 5.22
CA SER A 6 -41.15 -5.78 4.64
C SER A 6 -40.52 -4.91 5.72
N HIS A 7 -39.22 -4.61 5.60
CA HIS A 7 -38.68 -3.26 5.80
C HIS A 7 -37.20 -3.19 5.41
N HIS A 8 -36.89 -2.15 4.63
CA HIS A 8 -35.56 -1.63 4.33
C HIS A 8 -34.75 -1.34 5.59
N LEU A 9 -33.45 -1.68 5.56
CA LEU A 9 -32.43 -0.99 6.35
C LEU A 9 -31.16 -0.79 5.52
N PHE A 10 -30.95 0.48 5.15
CA PHE A 10 -29.64 1.02 4.81
C PHE A 10 -28.72 0.87 6.03
N SER A 11 -27.55 0.26 5.87
CA SER A 11 -26.51 0.24 6.89
C SER A 11 -25.52 1.37 6.62
N ASN A 12 -25.50 2.32 7.54
CA ASN A 12 -24.59 3.46 7.60
C ASN A 12 -23.15 2.99 7.83
N ARG A 13 -22.23 3.44 6.96
CA ARG A 13 -20.79 3.37 7.20
C ARG A 13 -20.40 4.39 8.27
N THR A 14 -20.03 3.95 9.46
CA THR A 14 -19.33 4.77 10.46
C THR A 14 -17.82 4.65 10.25
N PHE A 15 -17.20 5.72 9.74
CA PHE A 15 -15.75 5.93 9.81
C PHE A 15 -15.40 6.56 11.16
N ASN A 16 -14.36 6.03 11.81
CA ASN A 16 -13.85 6.53 13.09
C ASN A 16 -13.25 7.94 12.92
N GLN A 17 -13.71 8.87 13.75
CA GLN A 17 -13.18 10.24 13.82
C GLN A 17 -11.84 10.28 14.57
N LEU A 18 -10.81 10.83 13.92
CA LEU A 18 -9.65 11.42 14.60
C LEU A 18 -9.84 12.93 14.64
N ILE A 19 -9.74 13.48 15.85
CA ILE A 19 -9.95 14.91 16.14
C ILE A 19 -8.69 15.68 15.71
N PHE A 20 -8.83 16.62 14.78
CA PHE A 20 -7.82 17.64 14.52
C PHE A 20 -8.39 19.06 14.63
N ASN A 21 -7.62 19.90 15.31
CA ASN A 21 -7.92 21.29 15.67
C ASN A 21 -7.95 22.16 14.40
N GLN A 22 -9.10 22.76 14.10
CA GLN A 22 -9.25 23.68 12.98
C GLN A 22 -8.72 25.08 13.34
N SER A 23 -7.67 25.52 12.67
CA SER A 23 -7.32 26.94 12.58
C SER A 23 -7.90 27.52 11.30
N THR A 24 -9.15 27.99 11.38
CA THR A 24 -9.78 28.75 10.29
C THR A 24 -9.21 30.16 10.22
N PHE A 25 -8.52 30.51 9.13
CA PHE A 25 -8.25 31.91 8.80
C PHE A 25 -9.55 32.58 8.33
N THR A 26 -10.14 33.42 9.19
CA THR A 26 -11.28 34.25 8.83
C THR A 26 -10.81 35.60 8.28
N CYS A 27 -11.16 35.89 7.02
CA CYS A 27 -10.93 37.19 6.41
C CYS A 27 -11.90 38.22 7.03
N LYS A 28 -11.38 39.10 7.90
CA LYS A 28 -12.16 40.17 8.53
C LYS A 28 -12.56 41.24 7.51
N ARG A 29 -13.87 41.51 7.36
CA ARG A 29 -14.40 42.72 6.70
C ARG A 29 -14.09 43.95 7.56
N ALA A 30 -13.31 44.89 7.03
CA ALA A 30 -13.25 46.25 7.56
C ALA A 30 -14.42 47.07 6.99
N ASN A 31 -15.20 47.70 7.87
CA ASN A 31 -16.27 48.63 7.52
C ASN A 31 -15.66 50.04 7.51
N LEU A 32 -15.60 50.71 6.34
CA LEU A 32 -15.25 52.12 6.26
C LEU A 32 -16.33 52.88 5.49
N LYS A 33 -17.14 53.65 6.22
CA LYS A 33 -18.00 54.71 5.69
C LYS A 33 -17.17 55.99 5.63
N GLN A 34 -16.86 56.50 4.45
CA GLN A 34 -17.12 57.90 4.01
C GLN A 34 -16.31 58.28 2.77
N LEU A 35 -17.06 58.83 1.81
CA LEU A 35 -16.71 59.64 0.64
C LEU A 35 -15.28 60.21 0.55
N THR A 36 -14.60 59.92 -0.56
CA THR A 36 -13.94 60.92 -1.44
C THR A 36 -13.78 60.29 -2.83
N ILE A 37 -14.26 60.99 -3.87
CA ILE A 37 -14.18 60.55 -5.27
C ILE A 37 -12.72 60.65 -5.72
N VAL A 38 -12.07 59.50 -5.88
CA VAL A 38 -10.81 59.33 -6.61
C VAL A 38 -11.06 58.23 -7.62
N PHE A 39 -10.72 58.46 -8.89
CA PHE A 39 -10.70 57.44 -9.93
C PHE A 39 -9.65 56.37 -9.54
N ILE A 40 -10.07 55.40 -8.74
CA ILE A 40 -9.31 54.19 -8.44
C ILE A 40 -9.79 53.17 -9.46
N SER A 41 -8.92 52.84 -10.41
CA SER A 41 -9.04 51.63 -11.21
C SER A 41 -9.28 50.46 -10.25
N LEU A 42 -10.52 49.99 -10.21
CA LEU A 42 -10.92 48.83 -9.44
C LEU A 42 -10.25 47.61 -10.09
N PHE A 43 -9.00 47.33 -9.70
CA PHE A 43 -8.48 45.98 -9.80
C PHE A 43 -9.30 45.15 -8.82
N LEU A 44 -10.40 44.60 -9.32
CA LEU A 44 -10.98 43.39 -8.78
C LEU A 44 -9.87 42.33 -8.90
N ILE A 45 -9.05 42.21 -7.86
CA ILE A 45 -8.24 41.01 -7.66
C ILE A 45 -9.24 39.94 -7.26
N SER A 46 -9.89 39.35 -8.27
CA SER A 46 -10.45 38.03 -8.14
C SER A 46 -9.27 37.15 -7.75
N CYS A 47 -9.23 36.68 -6.50
CA CYS A 47 -8.44 35.50 -6.17
C CYS A 47 -9.09 34.31 -6.88
N THR A 48 -8.93 34.23 -8.21
CA THR A 48 -9.10 32.99 -8.94
C THR A 48 -7.85 32.19 -8.63
N GLN A 49 -7.91 31.35 -7.58
CA GLN A 49 -7.06 30.17 -7.60
C GLN A 49 -7.42 29.48 -8.91
N ALA A 50 -6.47 29.39 -9.84
CA ALA A 50 -6.69 28.67 -11.08
C ALA A 50 -7.09 27.23 -10.70
N ASP A 51 -8.28 26.82 -11.12
CA ASP A 51 -8.74 25.44 -10.95
C ASP A 51 -7.66 24.53 -11.53
N LYS A 52 -7.10 23.62 -10.73
CA LYS A 52 -6.08 22.68 -11.24
C LYS A 52 -6.76 21.75 -12.26
N SER A 53 -6.03 21.14 -13.18
CA SER A 53 -6.64 20.02 -13.95
C SER A 53 -6.73 18.77 -13.08
N TYR A 54 -7.61 17.81 -13.40
CA TYR A 54 -7.63 16.52 -12.72
C TYR A 54 -6.31 15.78 -12.90
N THR A 55 -5.68 15.90 -14.07
CA THR A 55 -4.33 15.37 -14.32
C THR A 55 -3.32 15.95 -13.34
N GLN A 56 -3.37 17.26 -13.05
CA GLN A 56 -2.49 17.89 -12.05
C GLN A 56 -2.76 17.38 -10.64
N VAL A 57 -4.03 17.19 -10.27
CA VAL A 57 -4.42 16.63 -8.96
C VAL A 57 -3.85 15.22 -8.79
N VAL A 58 -4.09 14.34 -9.77
CA VAL A 58 -3.61 12.95 -9.79
C VAL A 58 -2.09 12.87 -9.78
N ALA A 59 -1.41 13.72 -10.56
CA ALA A 59 0.06 13.79 -10.58
C ALA A 59 0.63 14.23 -9.22
N ASN A 60 0.05 15.26 -8.60
CA ASN A 60 0.46 15.71 -7.26
C ASN A 60 0.26 14.62 -6.20
N ALA A 61 -0.82 13.83 -6.32
CA ALA A 61 -1.11 12.71 -5.44
C ALA A 61 -0.27 11.44 -5.73
N GLN A 62 0.59 11.45 -6.76
CA GLN A 62 1.37 10.31 -7.22
C GLN A 62 0.50 9.11 -7.64
N LEU A 63 -0.56 9.36 -8.42
CA LEU A 63 -1.51 8.33 -8.88
C LEU A 63 -1.59 8.20 -10.40
N THR A 64 -0.68 8.82 -11.15
CA THR A 64 -0.70 8.84 -12.63
C THR A 64 -0.69 7.45 -13.25
N GLU A 65 0.13 6.53 -12.72
CA GLU A 65 0.23 5.16 -13.21
C GLU A 65 -1.05 4.35 -12.94
N VAL A 66 -1.80 4.68 -11.88
CA VAL A 66 -3.10 4.05 -11.63
C VAL A 66 -4.14 4.58 -12.61
N ALA A 67 -4.15 5.90 -12.85
CA ALA A 67 -5.08 6.51 -13.82
C ALA A 67 -4.90 5.91 -15.22
N SER A 68 -3.65 5.64 -15.64
CA SER A 68 -3.40 5.06 -16.97
C SER A 68 -3.91 3.63 -17.12
N THR A 69 -4.17 2.89 -16.03
CA THR A 69 -4.80 1.56 -16.07
C THR A 69 -6.28 1.60 -16.45
N ILE A 70 -6.93 2.77 -16.34
CA ILE A 70 -8.37 2.92 -16.58
C ILE A 70 -8.65 2.82 -18.08
N ASN A 71 -9.42 1.79 -18.44
CA ASN A 71 -9.95 1.61 -19.78
C ASN A 71 -11.19 2.49 -19.98
N LEU A 72 -11.07 3.54 -20.80
CA LEU A 72 -12.16 4.47 -21.08
C LEU A 72 -13.35 3.81 -21.79
N GLU A 73 -13.11 2.80 -22.62
CA GLU A 73 -14.17 2.09 -23.37
C GLU A 73 -15.12 1.36 -22.42
N ASN A 74 -14.57 0.68 -21.41
CA ASN A 74 -15.34 -0.01 -20.39
C ASN A 74 -16.15 0.96 -19.50
N ASN A 75 -15.73 2.24 -19.44
CA ASN A 75 -16.34 3.26 -18.61
C ASN A 75 -17.20 4.26 -19.40
N LYS A 76 -17.48 3.99 -20.69
CA LYS A 76 -18.27 4.89 -21.55
C LYS A 76 -19.62 5.30 -20.97
N ALA A 77 -20.29 4.43 -20.21
CA ALA A 77 -21.58 4.75 -19.60
C ALA A 77 -21.45 5.82 -18.50
N ALA A 78 -20.48 5.67 -17.59
CA ALA A 78 -20.18 6.66 -16.54
C ALA A 78 -19.70 7.99 -17.13
N LEU A 79 -19.06 7.93 -18.29
CA LEU A 79 -18.60 9.12 -19.02
C LEU A 79 -19.73 9.84 -19.77
N LYS A 80 -20.73 9.10 -20.28
CA LYS A 80 -21.88 9.67 -21.00
C LYS A 80 -22.83 10.49 -20.11
N THR A 81 -22.82 10.25 -18.80
CA THR A 81 -23.63 11.02 -17.84
C THR A 81 -23.04 12.39 -17.54
N VAL A 82 -21.78 12.64 -17.92
CA VAL A 82 -21.18 13.96 -17.89
C VAL A 82 -21.75 14.75 -19.07
N ALA A 83 -22.79 15.55 -18.81
CA ALA A 83 -23.52 16.29 -19.84
C ALA A 83 -22.78 17.54 -20.36
N ASP A 84 -21.49 17.67 -20.04
CA ASP A 84 -20.72 18.88 -20.26
C ASP A 84 -20.06 18.94 -21.65
N VAL A 85 -20.14 20.12 -22.27
CA VAL A 85 -19.53 20.44 -23.58
C VAL A 85 -18.00 20.33 -23.51
N ASP A 86 -17.42 20.52 -22.32
CA ASP A 86 -15.98 20.41 -22.08
C ASP A 86 -15.47 18.95 -22.06
N TYR A 87 -16.30 17.98 -21.69
CA TYR A 87 -15.88 16.57 -21.60
C TYR A 87 -15.41 16.00 -22.96
N ALA A 88 -16.10 16.38 -24.05
CA ALA A 88 -15.71 15.98 -25.39
C ALA A 88 -14.31 16.49 -25.77
N GLN A 89 -13.90 17.63 -25.21
CA GLN A 89 -12.60 18.29 -25.46
C GLN A 89 -11.48 17.81 -24.54
N TRP A 90 -11.80 17.11 -23.45
CA TRP A 90 -10.77 16.59 -22.54
C TRP A 90 -9.85 15.59 -23.22
N SER A 91 -8.56 15.67 -22.89
CA SER A 91 -7.58 14.66 -23.29
C SER A 91 -7.92 13.30 -22.66
N GLN A 92 -7.28 12.24 -23.16
CA GLN A 92 -7.45 10.90 -22.59
C GLN A 92 -7.02 10.86 -21.12
N GLU A 93 -5.91 11.52 -20.79
CA GLU A 93 -5.34 11.56 -19.44
C GLU A 93 -6.26 12.29 -18.47
N GLU A 94 -6.90 13.37 -18.92
CA GLU A 94 -7.84 14.13 -18.10
C GLU A 94 -9.10 13.29 -17.81
N LYS A 95 -9.61 12.56 -18.80
CA LYS A 95 -10.74 11.63 -18.63
C LYS A 95 -10.40 10.48 -17.67
N GLN A 96 -9.21 9.91 -17.79
CA GLN A 96 -8.72 8.85 -16.90
C GLN A 96 -8.57 9.38 -15.47
N SER A 97 -8.02 10.58 -15.31
CA SER A 97 -7.84 11.22 -14.01
C SER A 97 -9.17 11.54 -13.34
N ALA A 98 -10.15 12.06 -14.08
CA ALA A 98 -11.50 12.31 -13.56
C ALA A 98 -12.17 11.01 -13.10
N LEU A 99 -12.13 9.94 -13.91
CA LEU A 99 -12.67 8.64 -13.55
C LEU A 99 -12.00 8.04 -12.31
N LEU A 100 -10.68 8.14 -12.20
CA LEU A 100 -9.95 7.71 -11.02
C LEU A 100 -10.46 8.45 -9.77
N LEU A 101 -10.53 9.77 -9.82
CA LEU A 101 -10.98 10.59 -8.70
C LEU A 101 -12.44 10.29 -8.32
N THR A 102 -13.30 10.00 -9.29
CA THR A 102 -14.67 9.55 -9.03
C THR A 102 -14.70 8.18 -8.35
N ALA A 103 -13.94 7.22 -8.85
CA ALA A 103 -13.88 5.87 -8.29
C ALA A 103 -13.30 5.85 -6.87
N LEU A 104 -12.41 6.79 -6.55
CA LEU A 104 -11.88 7.02 -5.21
C LEU A 104 -12.82 7.84 -4.31
N GLY A 105 -13.97 8.28 -4.81
CA GLY A 105 -14.94 9.08 -4.06
C GLY A 105 -14.49 10.52 -3.79
N CYS A 106 -13.46 11.02 -4.49
CA CYS A 106 -12.95 12.38 -4.32
C CYS A 106 -13.83 13.44 -4.98
N ILE A 107 -14.52 13.07 -6.08
CA ILE A 107 -15.38 13.96 -6.86
C ILE A 107 -16.62 13.20 -7.34
N ASP A 108 -17.70 13.92 -7.61
CA ASP A 108 -18.86 13.40 -8.33
C ASP A 108 -18.93 14.08 -9.71
N ILE A 109 -18.59 13.34 -10.77
CA ILE A 109 -18.62 13.86 -12.14
C ILE A 109 -20.04 13.94 -12.72
N SER A 110 -21.06 13.39 -12.05
CA SER A 110 -22.44 13.38 -12.53
C SER A 110 -23.20 14.68 -12.25
N THR A 111 -22.71 15.51 -11.32
CA THR A 111 -23.43 16.71 -10.85
C THR A 111 -23.13 17.97 -11.67
N ASN A 112 -22.37 17.87 -12.77
CA ASN A 112 -21.97 19.01 -13.63
C ASN A 112 -21.27 20.16 -12.87
N ASP A 113 -20.78 19.91 -11.65
CA ASP A 113 -20.00 20.87 -10.87
C ASP A 113 -18.55 20.84 -11.40
N SER A 114 -18.37 21.39 -12.60
CA SER A 114 -17.10 21.48 -13.33
C SER A 114 -16.04 22.35 -12.65
N LYS A 115 -16.36 22.92 -11.48
CA LYS A 115 -15.42 23.65 -10.65
C LYS A 115 -14.92 22.71 -9.59
N GLN A 116 -13.63 22.40 -9.65
CA GLN A 116 -12.92 21.63 -8.64
C GLN A 116 -13.20 22.20 -7.25
N SER A 117 -14.18 21.59 -6.60
CA SER A 117 -14.60 21.95 -5.27
C SER A 117 -13.41 21.77 -4.32
N THR A 118 -13.40 22.57 -3.27
CA THR A 118 -12.56 22.37 -2.08
C THR A 118 -12.54 20.91 -1.57
N SER A 119 -13.51 20.08 -1.99
CA SER A 119 -13.59 18.61 -1.83
C SER A 119 -12.32 17.82 -2.19
N VAL A 120 -11.53 18.24 -3.20
CA VAL A 120 -10.31 17.49 -3.57
C VAL A 120 -9.26 17.58 -2.46
N ASN A 121 -9.22 18.69 -1.70
CA ASN A 121 -8.25 18.86 -0.63
C ASN A 121 -8.52 17.96 0.58
N ASP A 122 -9.78 17.51 0.75
CA ASP A 122 -10.21 16.67 1.87
C ASP A 122 -10.33 15.19 1.46
N CYS A 123 -9.99 14.81 0.23
CA CYS A 123 -10.06 13.43 -0.20
C CYS A 123 -8.95 12.59 0.43
N GLU A 124 -9.33 11.68 1.32
CA GLU A 124 -8.41 10.78 2.03
C GLU A 124 -7.52 9.97 1.08
N ALA A 125 -8.06 9.51 -0.05
CA ALA A 125 -7.31 8.75 -1.05
C ALA A 125 -6.15 9.55 -1.69
N LEU A 126 -6.19 10.88 -1.61
CA LEU A 126 -5.13 11.76 -2.13
C LEU A 126 -4.04 12.05 -1.09
N ALA A 127 -4.29 11.83 0.20
CA ALA A 127 -3.30 12.02 1.24
C ALA A 127 -2.06 11.12 1.02
N PRO A 128 -0.86 11.57 1.41
CA PRO A 128 0.30 10.68 1.43
C PRO A 128 0.13 9.61 2.51
N LEU A 129 0.63 8.40 2.24
CA LEU A 129 0.78 7.40 3.29
C LEU A 129 1.99 7.76 4.15
N SER A 130 1.87 7.59 5.46
CA SER A 130 2.95 7.72 6.43
C SER A 130 3.03 6.45 7.27
N ILE A 131 4.23 6.14 7.76
CA ILE A 131 4.45 4.97 8.60
C ILE A 131 5.52 5.30 9.64
N ASP A 132 5.24 4.96 10.88
CA ASP A 132 6.19 5.07 11.98
C ASP A 132 6.92 3.75 12.15
N TYR A 133 8.24 3.79 12.04
CA TYR A 133 9.08 2.62 12.18
C TYR A 133 9.47 2.44 13.64
N PRO A 134 9.23 1.25 14.22
CA PRO A 134 9.65 0.99 15.59
C PRO A 134 11.17 0.91 15.67
N SER A 135 11.72 1.31 16.83
CA SER A 135 13.15 1.17 17.09
C SER A 135 13.44 -0.25 17.58
N VAL A 136 13.94 -1.11 16.70
CA VAL A 136 14.30 -2.49 17.08
C VAL A 136 15.53 -2.47 18.00
N PRO A 137 15.51 -3.17 19.16
CA PRO A 137 16.65 -3.25 20.05
C PRO A 137 17.91 -3.81 19.38
N SER A 138 19.05 -3.17 19.59
CA SER A 138 20.32 -3.62 19.02
C SER A 138 20.75 -5.00 19.51
N SER A 139 20.34 -5.40 20.72
CA SER A 139 20.52 -6.76 21.25
C SER A 139 19.91 -7.80 20.32
N LEU A 140 18.68 -7.55 19.85
CA LEU A 140 17.95 -8.44 18.96
C LEU A 140 18.54 -8.42 17.54
N THR A 141 18.83 -7.23 16.98
CA THR A 141 19.38 -7.16 15.62
C THR A 141 20.77 -7.77 15.51
N LEU A 142 21.65 -7.62 16.50
CA LEU A 142 22.97 -8.28 16.53
C LEU A 142 22.83 -9.82 16.49
N LEU A 143 21.92 -10.36 17.29
CA LEU A 143 21.63 -11.79 17.35
C LEU A 143 21.09 -12.33 16.03
N LEU A 144 20.17 -11.61 15.39
CA LEU A 144 19.59 -12.01 14.12
C LEU A 144 20.59 -11.85 12.96
N ASN A 145 21.40 -10.79 12.95
CA ASN A 145 22.45 -10.57 11.95
C ASN A 145 23.54 -11.65 12.00
N GLN A 146 23.79 -12.25 13.18
CA GLN A 146 24.65 -13.41 13.28
C GLN A 146 24.09 -14.61 12.49
N LEU A 147 22.78 -14.87 12.56
CA LEU A 147 22.16 -15.95 11.79
C LEU A 147 22.27 -15.72 10.28
N VAL A 148 22.09 -14.46 9.83
CA VAL A 148 22.21 -14.07 8.42
C VAL A 148 23.65 -14.22 7.94
N SER A 149 24.62 -13.64 8.65
CA SER A 149 26.05 -13.66 8.28
C SER A 149 26.67 -15.06 8.28
N GLN A 150 26.19 -15.96 9.16
CA GLN A 150 26.56 -17.38 9.16
C GLN A 150 25.84 -18.20 8.08
N LYS A 151 24.99 -17.57 7.27
CA LYS A 151 24.18 -18.20 6.21
C LYS A 151 23.26 -19.30 6.74
N ILE A 152 22.85 -19.21 8.01
CA ILE A 152 21.83 -20.10 8.59
C ILE A 152 20.46 -19.74 8.02
N VAL A 153 20.22 -18.45 7.81
CA VAL A 153 19.02 -17.91 7.16
C VAL A 153 19.45 -16.92 6.07
N GLN A 154 18.62 -16.76 5.04
CA GLN A 154 18.89 -15.81 3.96
C GLN A 154 18.58 -14.35 4.35
N GLY A 155 17.66 -14.20 5.30
CA GLY A 155 17.23 -12.93 5.83
C GLY A 155 16.12 -13.10 6.85
N TYR A 156 15.72 -11.99 7.45
CA TYR A 156 14.62 -11.94 8.41
C TYR A 156 13.85 -10.62 8.27
N ASN A 157 12.60 -10.62 8.74
CA ASN A 157 11.78 -9.44 8.96
C ASN A 157 11.48 -9.29 10.45
N VAL A 158 11.63 -8.10 11.02
CA VAL A 158 11.27 -7.77 12.40
C VAL A 158 10.10 -6.80 12.42
N LYS A 159 9.14 -7.08 13.31
CA LYS A 159 7.96 -6.26 13.58
C LYS A 159 7.71 -6.16 15.08
N GLU A 160 7.05 -5.10 15.53
CA GLU A 160 6.53 -5.07 16.90
C GLU A 160 5.48 -6.17 17.11
N GLN A 161 5.58 -6.88 18.23
CA GLN A 161 4.71 -8.01 18.54
C GLN A 161 3.24 -7.63 18.68
N THR A 162 2.97 -6.41 19.14
CA THR A 162 1.62 -5.81 19.23
C THR A 162 0.94 -5.70 17.86
N LEU A 163 1.72 -5.65 16.77
CA LEU A 163 1.23 -5.62 15.39
C LEU A 163 1.06 -7.02 14.79
N VAL A 164 1.54 -8.08 15.46
CA VAL A 164 1.72 -9.43 14.85
C VAL A 164 0.76 -10.50 15.38
N THR A 165 0.10 -10.34 16.53
CA THR A 165 -0.37 -11.52 17.31
C THR A 165 -1.87 -11.85 17.30
N SER A 166 -2.71 -11.11 16.59
CA SER A 166 -4.14 -11.47 16.38
C SER A 166 -4.66 -11.21 14.96
N ASN A 167 -3.78 -10.70 14.10
CA ASN A 167 -4.12 -10.01 12.86
C ASN A 167 -3.41 -10.63 11.63
N GLU A 168 -2.53 -11.60 11.83
CA GLU A 168 -1.89 -12.36 10.75
C GLU A 168 -2.48 -13.78 10.64
N THR A 169 -3.77 -13.95 10.98
CA THR A 169 -4.46 -15.23 10.95
C THR A 169 -5.82 -15.06 10.27
N GLY A 170 -6.15 -15.96 9.34
CA GLY A 170 -7.43 -15.96 8.63
C GLY A 170 -7.29 -16.31 7.15
N ASP A 171 -8.37 -16.85 6.59
CA ASP A 171 -8.38 -17.42 5.24
C ASP A 171 -8.36 -16.33 4.14
N ASN A 172 -8.90 -15.15 4.42
CA ASN A 172 -9.06 -14.06 3.45
C ASN A 172 -8.04 -12.92 3.66
N ILE A 173 -6.84 -13.23 4.15
CA ILE A 173 -5.78 -12.24 4.41
C ILE A 173 -4.61 -12.45 3.46
N ILE A 174 -4.11 -11.35 2.89
CA ILE A 174 -2.82 -11.29 2.21
C ILE A 174 -1.94 -10.23 2.88
N LEU A 175 -0.69 -10.58 3.15
CA LEU A 175 0.34 -9.59 3.46
C LEU A 175 1.19 -9.35 2.22
N TYR A 176 1.26 -8.10 1.78
CA TYR A 176 2.08 -7.66 0.65
C TYR A 176 3.26 -6.83 1.14
N GLY A 177 4.48 -7.34 0.97
CA GLY A 177 5.70 -6.71 1.44
C GLY A 177 6.33 -5.77 0.40
N HIS A 178 6.68 -4.55 0.79
CA HIS A 178 7.39 -3.59 -0.06
C HIS A 178 8.07 -2.47 0.74
N SER A 179 8.97 -1.71 0.13
CA SER A 179 9.65 -0.54 0.72
C SER A 179 9.14 0.84 0.27
N SER A 180 8.19 0.93 -0.67
CA SER A 180 7.80 2.21 -1.29
C SER A 180 6.37 2.59 -0.93
N LEU A 181 6.17 3.61 -0.09
CA LEU A 181 4.82 4.03 0.30
C LEU A 181 3.97 4.51 -0.89
N ILE A 182 4.60 5.04 -1.93
CA ILE A 182 3.91 5.39 -3.18
C ILE A 182 3.37 4.14 -3.87
N HIS A 183 4.13 3.03 -3.88
CA HIS A 183 3.65 1.75 -4.41
C HIS A 183 2.44 1.23 -3.64
N ALA A 184 2.48 1.23 -2.29
CA ALA A 184 1.32 0.83 -1.48
C ALA A 184 0.08 1.68 -1.80
N LYS A 185 0.24 3.00 -1.88
CA LYS A 185 -0.84 3.92 -2.23
C LYS A 185 -1.46 3.55 -3.58
N GLN A 186 -0.62 3.37 -4.59
CA GLN A 186 -1.09 3.02 -5.93
C GLN A 186 -1.74 1.63 -5.98
N LEU A 187 -1.21 0.64 -5.24
CA LEU A 187 -1.81 -0.68 -5.16
C LEU A 187 -3.19 -0.64 -4.48
N ILE A 188 -3.33 0.10 -3.38
CA ILE A 188 -4.61 0.30 -2.69
C ILE A 188 -5.61 0.96 -3.66
N SER A 189 -5.21 2.03 -4.35
CA SER A 189 -6.07 2.69 -5.34
C SER A 189 -6.46 1.76 -6.49
N LEU A 190 -5.52 0.94 -6.99
CA LEU A 190 -5.76 -0.04 -8.06
C LEU A 190 -6.81 -1.07 -7.65
N LEU A 191 -6.71 -1.63 -6.44
CA LEU A 191 -7.70 -2.58 -5.92
C LEU A 191 -9.07 -1.91 -5.76
N THR A 192 -9.11 -0.67 -5.25
CA THR A 192 -10.34 0.11 -5.10
C THR A 192 -11.04 0.33 -6.45
N ILE A 193 -10.33 0.82 -7.48
CA ILE A 193 -10.94 1.05 -8.79
C ILE A 193 -11.27 -0.24 -9.55
N SER A 194 -10.68 -1.36 -9.13
CA SER A 194 -11.03 -2.69 -9.61
C SER A 194 -12.31 -3.23 -8.96
N ASN A 195 -12.98 -2.46 -8.10
CA ASN A 195 -14.17 -2.89 -7.34
C ASN A 195 -13.92 -4.17 -6.54
N ILE A 196 -12.78 -4.26 -5.87
CA ILE A 196 -12.50 -5.33 -4.90
C ILE A 196 -12.92 -4.85 -3.51
N ASP A 197 -13.62 -5.68 -2.75
CA ASP A 197 -14.01 -5.37 -1.36
C ASP A 197 -12.93 -5.84 -0.37
N PHE A 198 -12.27 -4.88 0.27
CA PHE A 198 -11.19 -5.12 1.21
C PHE A 198 -11.05 -3.97 2.22
N ILE A 199 -10.45 -4.28 3.36
CA ILE A 199 -9.85 -3.31 4.26
C ILE A 199 -8.34 -3.50 4.29
N TRP A 200 -7.60 -2.44 4.63
CA TRP A 200 -6.14 -2.49 4.66
C TRP A 200 -5.53 -1.86 5.90
N GLN A 201 -4.32 -2.30 6.24
CA GLN A 201 -3.48 -1.74 7.29
C GLN A 201 -2.02 -1.84 6.87
N VAL A 202 -1.26 -0.74 6.97
CA VAL A 202 0.20 -0.77 6.76
C VAL A 202 0.88 -1.12 8.08
N ILE A 203 1.79 -2.10 8.03
CA ILE A 203 2.52 -2.63 9.19
C ILE A 203 4.01 -2.40 8.96
N ALA A 204 4.64 -1.58 9.79
CA ALA A 204 6.06 -1.30 9.68
C ALA A 204 6.89 -2.55 9.97
N LYS A 205 7.97 -2.72 9.19
CA LYS A 205 8.96 -3.77 9.44
C LYS A 205 10.36 -3.28 9.12
N GLU A 206 11.32 -3.88 9.79
CA GLU A 206 12.72 -3.83 9.38
C GLU A 206 13.08 -5.19 8.78
N SER A 207 13.75 -5.19 7.64
CA SER A 207 14.17 -6.40 6.96
C SER A 207 15.69 -6.41 6.91
N ALA A 208 16.30 -7.58 7.11
CA ALA A 208 17.73 -7.74 6.89
C ALA A 208 18.02 -9.01 6.09
N PHE A 209 18.99 -8.95 5.18
CA PHE A 209 19.31 -10.07 4.28
C PHE A 209 20.75 -10.04 3.82
N ASN A 210 21.24 -11.20 3.38
CA ASN A 210 22.58 -11.35 2.84
C ASN A 210 22.77 -10.49 1.59
N ILE A 211 23.88 -9.76 1.55
CA ILE A 211 24.29 -9.01 0.36
C ILE A 211 24.84 -9.98 -0.67
N ARG A 212 24.37 -9.88 -1.91
CA ARG A 212 24.87 -10.67 -3.03
C ARG A 212 26.09 -9.99 -3.65
N ASP A 213 27.05 -10.79 -4.08
CA ASP A 213 28.34 -10.28 -4.59
C ASP A 213 28.19 -9.51 -5.93
N ASP A 214 27.07 -9.67 -6.64
CA ASP A 214 26.77 -9.00 -7.90
C ASP A 214 26.12 -7.62 -7.74
N TRP A 215 25.80 -7.21 -6.50
CA TRP A 215 25.19 -5.92 -6.22
C TRP A 215 26.20 -4.78 -6.36
N GLN A 216 25.82 -3.76 -7.13
CA GLN A 216 26.71 -2.63 -7.47
C GLN A 216 26.59 -1.46 -6.49
N ASP A 217 25.62 -1.50 -5.56
CA ASP A 217 25.23 -0.40 -4.68
C ASP A 217 25.63 -0.60 -3.21
N ILE A 218 26.59 -1.50 -2.95
CA ILE A 218 26.99 -1.92 -1.60
C ILE A 218 27.69 -0.77 -0.85
N GLN A 219 27.15 -0.41 0.31
CA GLN A 219 27.69 0.63 1.19
C GLN A 219 28.95 0.15 1.95
N PRO A 220 29.81 1.06 2.47
CA PRO A 220 31.05 0.67 3.14
C PRO A 220 30.86 -0.23 4.39
N ASP A 221 29.86 0.05 5.21
CA ASP A 221 29.48 -0.72 6.40
C ASP A 221 28.91 -2.11 6.04
N GLU A 222 28.10 -2.15 4.97
CA GLU A 222 27.55 -3.35 4.36
C GLU A 222 28.63 -4.35 3.89
N LYS A 223 29.79 -3.86 3.40
CA LYS A 223 30.91 -4.73 2.99
C LYS A 223 31.49 -5.52 4.17
N ILE A 224 31.43 -4.97 5.38
CA ILE A 224 31.97 -5.58 6.59
C ILE A 224 30.94 -6.54 7.19
N SER A 225 29.69 -6.07 7.36
CA SER A 225 28.63 -6.88 7.98
C SER A 225 28.16 -8.02 7.06
N ARG A 226 28.26 -7.85 5.74
CA ARG A 226 27.63 -8.69 4.70
C ARG A 226 26.10 -8.78 4.83
N VAL A 227 25.50 -7.87 5.59
CA VAL A 227 24.06 -7.78 5.84
C VAL A 227 23.58 -6.39 5.44
N ARG A 228 22.57 -6.33 4.58
CA ARG A 228 21.82 -5.10 4.29
C ARG A 228 20.62 -5.03 5.22
N ILE A 229 20.37 -3.86 5.80
CA ILE A 229 19.18 -3.55 6.60
C ILE A 229 18.31 -2.58 5.80
N ALA A 230 17.03 -2.86 5.71
CA ALA A 230 16.06 -2.06 4.96
C ALA A 230 14.82 -1.76 5.81
N LYS A 231 14.36 -0.52 5.76
CA LYS A 231 13.04 -0.13 6.28
C LYS A 231 11.98 -0.46 5.25
N GLU A 232 11.03 -1.30 5.61
CA GLU A 232 9.97 -1.78 4.73
C GLU A 232 8.61 -1.83 5.45
N TYR A 233 7.58 -2.28 4.75
CA TYR A 233 6.29 -2.57 5.35
C TYR A 233 5.72 -3.86 4.81
N ASP A 234 4.71 -4.38 5.50
CA ASP A 234 3.68 -5.21 4.87
C ASP A 234 2.37 -4.40 4.84
N VAL A 235 1.67 -4.39 3.70
CA VAL A 235 0.25 -4.02 3.67
C VAL A 235 -0.53 -5.27 3.94
N ARG A 236 -1.28 -5.29 5.03
CA ARG A 236 -2.29 -6.30 5.29
C ARG A 236 -3.55 -5.94 4.53
N PHE A 237 -3.95 -6.79 3.61
CA PHE A 237 -5.27 -6.77 3.00
C PHE A 237 -6.14 -7.83 3.67
N THR A 238 -7.33 -7.43 4.13
CA THR A 238 -8.38 -8.37 4.57
C THR A 238 -9.54 -8.23 3.59
N PHE A 239 -9.76 -9.25 2.78
CA PHE A 239 -10.80 -9.27 1.77
C PHE A 239 -12.13 -9.69 2.39
N ALA A 240 -13.24 -9.20 1.82
CA ALA A 240 -14.58 -9.56 2.28
C ALA A 240 -14.82 -11.08 2.22
N ASP A 241 -14.32 -11.73 1.17
CA ASP A 241 -14.39 -13.18 0.98
C ASP A 241 -13.24 -13.71 0.10
N ASN A 242 -13.24 -15.02 -0.13
CA ASN A 242 -12.24 -15.69 -0.96
C ASN A 242 -12.36 -15.32 -2.46
N ALA A 243 -13.56 -15.00 -2.95
CA ALA A 243 -13.75 -14.60 -4.34
C ALA A 243 -13.05 -13.26 -4.61
N GLU A 244 -13.13 -12.32 -3.67
CA GLU A 244 -12.39 -11.06 -3.73
C GLU A 244 -10.87 -11.27 -3.62
N GLN A 245 -10.42 -12.13 -2.70
CA GLN A 245 -9.01 -12.46 -2.54
C GLN A 245 -8.40 -13.09 -3.81
N LEU A 246 -9.14 -13.92 -4.55
CA LEU A 246 -8.68 -14.54 -5.80
C LEU A 246 -8.42 -13.53 -6.92
N ARG A 247 -9.01 -12.33 -6.85
CA ARG A 247 -8.81 -11.25 -7.82
C ARG A 247 -7.52 -10.46 -7.59
N PHE A 248 -6.86 -10.64 -6.44
CA PHE A 248 -5.64 -9.94 -6.08
C PHE A 248 -4.46 -10.29 -6.99
N MET A 249 -4.11 -11.58 -7.10
CA MET A 249 -2.92 -12.02 -7.82
C MET A 249 -2.92 -11.62 -9.32
N PRO A 250 -4.04 -11.76 -10.07
CA PRO A 250 -4.10 -11.28 -11.45
C PRO A 250 -3.73 -9.79 -11.60
N LEU A 251 -4.20 -8.93 -10.69
CA LEU A 251 -3.86 -7.50 -10.71
C LEU A 251 -2.38 -7.25 -10.39
N ILE A 252 -1.80 -8.00 -9.45
CA ILE A 252 -0.36 -7.91 -9.17
C ILE A 252 0.45 -8.29 -10.40
N ASN A 253 0.12 -9.42 -11.04
CA ASN A 253 0.84 -9.88 -12.22
C ASN A 253 0.71 -8.93 -13.40
N GLN A 254 -0.41 -8.21 -13.51
CA GLN A 254 -0.65 -7.29 -14.62
C GLN A 254 -0.03 -5.90 -14.40
N TYR A 255 -0.03 -5.40 -13.16
CA TYR A 255 0.25 -3.99 -12.90
C TYR A 255 1.36 -3.75 -11.87
N ALA A 256 1.76 -4.73 -11.07
CA ALA A 256 2.71 -4.53 -9.96
C ALA A 256 3.94 -5.44 -10.00
N LYS A 257 3.99 -6.37 -10.96
CA LYS A 257 5.13 -7.24 -11.24
C LYS A 257 5.84 -6.74 -12.49
N LYS A 258 7.17 -6.75 -12.44
CA LYS A 258 8.06 -6.44 -13.56
C LYS A 258 8.56 -7.75 -14.22
N ASP A 259 8.66 -7.75 -15.54
CA ASP A 259 9.12 -8.84 -16.42
C ASP A 259 10.12 -8.35 -17.49
N SER A 260 10.24 -7.04 -17.73
CA SER A 260 11.35 -6.45 -18.52
C SER A 260 11.81 -5.11 -17.94
N ASP A 261 13.05 -4.70 -18.23
CA ASP A 261 13.63 -3.46 -17.70
C ASP A 261 12.84 -2.18 -18.08
N ASP A 262 12.30 -2.19 -19.29
CA ASP A 262 11.58 -1.11 -19.96
C ASP A 262 10.05 -1.28 -19.93
N GLU A 263 9.54 -2.19 -19.10
CA GLU A 263 8.11 -2.47 -19.03
C GLU A 263 7.31 -1.23 -18.60
N THR A 264 6.29 -0.91 -19.41
CA THR A 264 5.40 0.23 -19.20
C THR A 264 4.03 -0.21 -18.72
N GLY A 265 3.29 0.67 -18.05
CA GLY A 265 1.93 0.39 -17.57
C GLY A 265 1.88 -0.24 -16.17
N LEU A 266 3.03 -0.31 -15.49
CA LEU A 266 3.12 -0.76 -14.10
C LEU A 266 2.91 0.40 -13.13
N ILE A 267 2.40 0.08 -11.94
CA ILE A 267 2.43 0.98 -10.79
C ILE A 267 3.87 1.22 -10.33
N LYS A 268 4.11 2.36 -9.71
CA LYS A 268 5.45 2.83 -9.36
C LYS A 268 6.24 1.80 -8.56
N ASN A 269 7.53 1.70 -8.86
CA ASN A 269 8.50 0.86 -8.15
C ASN A 269 8.15 -0.64 -8.14
N ALA A 270 7.38 -1.12 -9.12
CA ALA A 270 7.11 -2.54 -9.31
C ALA A 270 8.39 -3.39 -9.25
N TRP A 271 8.29 -4.54 -8.60
CA TRP A 271 9.39 -5.47 -8.42
C TRP A 271 9.33 -6.62 -9.41
N TRP A 272 10.49 -7.16 -9.77
CA TRP A 272 10.61 -8.40 -10.54
C TRP A 272 9.98 -9.59 -9.83
N GLN A 273 10.23 -9.66 -8.52
CA GLN A 273 9.73 -10.70 -7.63
C GLN A 273 8.94 -10.00 -6.51
N PRO A 274 7.66 -9.61 -6.74
CA PRO A 274 6.83 -9.08 -5.67
C PRO A 274 6.70 -10.12 -4.56
N PHE A 275 6.61 -9.68 -3.31
CA PHE A 275 6.49 -10.59 -2.18
C PHE A 275 5.13 -10.44 -1.52
N TYR A 276 4.34 -11.51 -1.57
CA TYR A 276 3.09 -11.58 -0.83
C TYR A 276 2.77 -13.00 -0.36
N ARG A 277 2.05 -13.09 0.76
CA ARG A 277 1.79 -14.35 1.46
C ARG A 277 0.42 -14.41 2.11
N THR A 278 -0.08 -15.63 2.28
CA THR A 278 -1.33 -15.98 2.97
C THR A 278 -1.04 -16.94 4.12
N PHE A 279 -2.02 -17.13 5.00
CA PHE A 279 -1.96 -17.99 6.17
C PHE A 279 -2.84 -19.23 6.07
N ALA A 280 -3.46 -19.42 4.91
CA ALA A 280 -4.22 -20.59 4.53
C ALA A 280 -3.82 -21.02 3.11
N PRO A 281 -3.94 -22.32 2.77
CA PRO A 281 -3.71 -22.79 1.40
C PRO A 281 -4.59 -22.03 0.41
N GLN A 282 -3.97 -21.49 -0.63
CA GLN A 282 -4.67 -20.81 -1.72
C GLN A 282 -4.16 -21.31 -3.06
N GLN A 283 -5.04 -21.35 -4.06
CA GLN A 283 -4.67 -21.74 -5.41
C GLN A 283 -3.51 -20.89 -5.93
N SER A 284 -2.52 -21.54 -6.53
CA SER A 284 -1.30 -20.93 -7.09
C SER A 284 -0.30 -20.37 -6.09
N PHE A 285 -0.56 -20.47 -4.78
CA PHE A 285 0.46 -20.15 -3.77
C PHE A 285 1.22 -21.41 -3.36
N MET A 286 2.49 -21.24 -3.03
CA MET A 286 3.42 -22.31 -2.72
C MET A 286 3.65 -22.40 -1.21
N PRO A 287 3.58 -23.60 -0.59
CA PRO A 287 3.77 -23.77 0.84
C PRO A 287 5.23 -23.56 1.25
N VAL A 288 5.45 -22.78 2.30
CA VAL A 288 6.75 -22.59 2.95
C VAL A 288 6.56 -22.60 4.46
N LYS A 289 7.67 -22.66 5.20
CA LYS A 289 7.64 -22.60 6.66
C LYS A 289 8.11 -21.22 7.11
N ARG A 290 7.30 -20.57 7.95
CA ARG A 290 7.74 -19.40 8.71
C ARG A 290 8.32 -19.87 10.03
N ILE A 291 9.55 -19.47 10.33
CA ILE A 291 10.13 -19.59 11.66
C ILE A 291 10.05 -18.21 12.30
N SER A 292 9.44 -18.13 13.48
CA SER A 292 9.24 -16.90 14.24
C SER A 292 10.06 -16.93 15.53
N LEU A 293 10.70 -15.82 15.85
CA LEU A 293 11.50 -15.62 17.06
C LEU A 293 10.93 -14.42 17.80
N GLN A 294 10.43 -14.62 19.02
CA GLN A 294 9.85 -13.55 19.83
C GLN A 294 10.80 -13.20 20.97
N ALA A 295 11.17 -11.92 21.06
CA ALA A 295 12.04 -11.36 22.08
C ALA A 295 11.83 -9.85 22.16
N ASP A 296 12.02 -9.27 23.35
CA ASP A 296 12.00 -7.82 23.59
C ASP A 296 10.76 -7.06 23.06
N GLY A 297 9.60 -7.73 22.97
CA GLY A 297 8.36 -7.15 22.42
C GLY A 297 8.32 -7.10 20.89
N PHE A 298 9.22 -7.81 20.21
CA PHE A 298 9.29 -7.92 18.76
C PHE A 298 9.14 -9.38 18.32
N VAL A 299 8.70 -9.54 17.06
CA VAL A 299 8.71 -10.82 16.35
C VAL A 299 9.62 -10.68 15.13
N ALA A 300 10.71 -11.43 15.14
CA ALA A 300 11.51 -11.67 13.96
C ALA A 300 10.99 -12.91 13.23
N SER A 301 10.98 -12.90 11.90
CA SER A 301 10.52 -14.03 11.11
C SER A 301 11.40 -14.27 9.89
N THR A 302 11.64 -15.53 9.57
CA THR A 302 12.31 -15.96 8.35
C THR A 302 11.46 -17.02 7.65
N LEU A 303 11.61 -17.12 6.33
CA LEU A 303 10.91 -18.10 5.50
C LEU A 303 11.91 -19.12 4.97
N VAL A 304 11.55 -20.40 5.07
CA VAL A 304 12.37 -21.53 4.63
C VAL A 304 11.54 -22.53 3.86
N LEU A 305 12.18 -23.30 2.98
CA LEU A 305 11.53 -24.42 2.32
C LEU A 305 11.15 -25.49 3.35
N PRO A 306 10.03 -26.21 3.17
CA PRO A 306 9.62 -27.26 4.11
C PRO A 306 10.68 -28.33 4.36
N ALA A 307 11.47 -28.67 3.33
CA ALA A 307 12.57 -29.65 3.43
C ALA A 307 13.72 -29.19 4.35
N ASP A 308 13.92 -27.87 4.48
CA ASP A 308 15.02 -27.28 5.26
C ASP A 308 14.62 -26.92 6.69
N LEU A 309 13.34 -27.03 7.05
CA LEU A 309 12.82 -26.59 8.35
C LEU A 309 13.60 -27.23 9.51
N THR A 310 13.76 -28.55 9.51
CA THR A 310 14.37 -29.25 10.65
C THR A 310 15.83 -28.88 10.85
N SER A 311 16.61 -28.81 9.76
CA SER A 311 18.04 -28.47 9.83
C SER A 311 18.25 -27.03 10.29
N ILE A 312 17.53 -26.07 9.67
CA ILE A 312 17.62 -24.65 10.02
C ILE A 312 17.15 -24.40 11.45
N LEU A 313 16.02 -24.98 11.86
CA LEU A 313 15.50 -24.80 13.22
C LEU A 313 16.48 -25.30 14.29
N ASN A 314 17.18 -26.41 14.04
CA ASN A 314 18.19 -26.92 14.96
C ASN A 314 19.42 -25.99 15.03
N LEU A 315 19.85 -25.43 13.91
CA LEU A 315 20.95 -24.44 13.86
C LEU A 315 20.59 -23.16 14.62
N ILE A 316 19.36 -22.64 14.43
CA ILE A 316 18.86 -21.48 15.18
C ILE A 316 18.85 -21.77 16.68
N LYS A 317 18.21 -22.87 17.10
CA LYS A 317 18.14 -23.25 18.54
C LYS A 317 19.53 -23.40 19.16
N SER A 318 20.48 -23.97 18.44
CA SER A 318 21.85 -24.14 18.93
C SER A 318 22.56 -22.80 19.13
N ASN A 319 22.45 -21.88 18.15
CA ASN A 319 23.04 -20.54 18.21
C ASN A 319 22.40 -19.66 19.29
N LEU A 320 21.11 -19.88 19.57
CA LEU A 320 20.32 -19.06 20.49
C LEU A 320 20.12 -19.71 21.86
N SER A 321 20.84 -20.80 22.16
CA SER A 321 20.63 -21.63 23.36
C SER A 321 20.82 -20.89 24.70
N GLN A 322 21.53 -19.75 24.70
CA GLN A 322 21.79 -18.92 25.89
C GLN A 322 20.96 -17.63 25.88
N THR A 323 19.91 -17.56 25.09
CA THR A 323 19.12 -16.34 24.88
C THR A 323 17.66 -16.59 25.22
N ASP A 324 16.99 -15.60 25.81
CA ASP A 324 15.58 -15.68 26.15
C ASP A 324 14.74 -15.35 24.90
N VAL A 325 14.60 -16.33 24.01
CA VAL A 325 13.90 -16.20 22.73
C VAL A 325 12.89 -17.33 22.60
N ILE A 326 11.64 -16.98 22.34
CA ILE A 326 10.59 -17.96 22.05
C ILE A 326 10.61 -18.26 20.55
N ILE A 327 10.89 -19.51 20.19
CA ILE A 327 10.95 -19.95 18.79
C ILE A 327 9.72 -20.79 18.45
N SER A 328 9.02 -20.41 17.39
CA SER A 328 7.89 -21.18 16.83
C SER A 328 8.03 -21.33 15.32
N SER A 329 7.25 -22.24 14.74
CA SER A 329 7.15 -22.39 13.29
C SER A 329 5.71 -22.70 12.87
N GLU A 330 5.32 -22.20 11.70
CA GLU A 330 4.00 -22.43 11.13
C GLU A 330 4.06 -22.52 9.60
N ASP A 331 2.98 -23.00 9.00
CA ASP A 331 2.78 -22.98 7.55
C ASP A 331 2.32 -21.60 7.09
N VAL A 332 2.93 -21.12 6.01
CA VAL A 332 2.44 -19.97 5.24
C VAL A 332 2.56 -20.30 3.75
N TRP A 333 1.80 -19.59 2.92
CA TRP A 333 1.83 -19.80 1.49
C TRP A 333 2.26 -18.51 0.81
N VAL A 334 3.25 -18.59 -0.08
CA VAL A 334 3.83 -17.44 -0.78
C VAL A 334 3.52 -17.48 -2.26
N ASN A 335 3.61 -16.34 -2.93
CA ASN A 335 3.47 -16.29 -4.36
C ASN A 335 4.59 -17.06 -5.09
N PRO A 336 4.35 -17.59 -6.31
CA PRO A 336 5.33 -18.41 -7.04
C PRO A 336 6.67 -17.71 -7.28
N ALA A 337 6.62 -16.40 -7.51
CA ALA A 337 7.80 -15.56 -7.73
C ALA A 337 8.75 -15.61 -6.53
N PHE A 338 8.22 -15.40 -5.31
CA PHE A 338 9.02 -15.49 -4.09
C PHE A 338 9.43 -16.94 -3.75
N TYR A 339 8.62 -17.94 -4.10
CA TYR A 339 9.01 -19.34 -3.90
C TYR A 339 10.27 -19.69 -4.68
N ARG A 340 10.35 -19.30 -5.97
CA ARG A 340 11.57 -19.47 -6.78
C ARG A 340 12.79 -18.81 -6.14
N TYR A 341 12.59 -17.62 -5.56
CA TYR A 341 13.66 -16.92 -4.83
C TYR A 341 14.22 -17.77 -3.67
N LEU A 342 13.38 -18.49 -2.93
CA LEU A 342 13.83 -19.41 -1.88
C LEU A 342 14.57 -20.63 -2.42
N GLU A 343 14.22 -21.10 -3.62
CA GLU A 343 14.95 -22.15 -4.35
C GLU A 343 16.28 -21.65 -4.93
N GLY A 344 16.57 -20.35 -4.84
CA GLY A 344 17.77 -19.71 -5.38
C GLY A 344 17.62 -19.22 -6.82
N ASP A 345 16.44 -19.35 -7.42
CA ASP A 345 16.12 -18.81 -8.74
C ASP A 345 15.42 -17.44 -8.61
N TYR A 346 15.82 -16.47 -9.42
CA TYR A 346 15.31 -15.09 -9.32
C TYR A 346 14.91 -14.52 -10.67
N LYS A 347 15.02 -15.32 -11.75
CA LYS A 347 14.65 -14.93 -13.11
C LYS A 347 13.23 -15.34 -13.47
#